data_AF-A0A2X4TLR6-F1
#
_entry.id   AF-A0A2X4TLR6-F1
#
_cell.length_a   1.000
_cell.length_b   1.000
_cell.length_c   1.000
_cell.angle_alpha   90.00
_cell.angle_beta   90.00
_cell.angle_gamma   90.00
#
_symmetry.space_group_name_H-M   'P 1'
#
loop_
_entity.id
_entity.type
_entity.pdbx_description
1 polymer ?
#
loop_
_entity_poly.entity_id
_entity_poly.type
_entity_poly.pdbx_seq_one_letter_code
_entity_poly.pdbx_strand_id
1 'polypeptide(L)'
;MSEDLLGMLVVSIFVAVVCGLIASGIASSKNRSGGGFFLLGVLGPIAIIAAVLAAKGEPPAPAGMKAATCPRCNALQNVDPSQEQYECWQCKLAVPNVAA
;
A
#
# COMPACT_ATOMS: atom_id res chain seq x y z
N MET A 1 -26.89 -17.10 21.07
CA MET A 1 -25.42 -16.97 21.17
C MET A 1 -25.08 -17.03 22.65
N SER A 2 -24.19 -17.91 23.09
CA SER A 2 -23.78 -17.93 24.51
C SER A 2 -22.97 -16.68 24.86
N GLU A 3 -23.07 -16.23 26.10
CA GLU A 3 -22.34 -15.06 26.61
C GLU A 3 -20.81 -15.25 26.46
N ASP A 4 -20.33 -16.48 26.60
CA ASP A 4 -18.93 -16.85 26.39
C ASP A 4 -18.45 -16.65 24.94
N LEU A 5 -19.31 -16.99 23.97
CA LEU A 5 -18.99 -16.81 22.55
C LEU A 5 -18.89 -15.32 22.20
N LEU A 6 -19.80 -14.50 22.75
CA LEU A 6 -19.75 -13.06 22.55
C LEU A 6 -18.48 -12.45 23.16
N GLY A 7 -18.11 -12.88 24.38
CA GLY A 7 -16.88 -12.45 25.03
C GLY A 7 -15.61 -12.78 24.22
N MET A 8 -15.49 -14.03 23.76
CA MET A 8 -14.36 -14.45 22.93
C MET A 8 -14.29 -13.69 21.60
N LEU A 9 -15.43 -13.43 20.97
CA LEU A 9 -15.50 -12.69 19.70
C LEU A 9 -15.05 -11.24 19.89
N VAL A 10 -15.53 -10.55 20.93
CA VAL A 10 -15.13 -9.17 21.22
C VAL A 10 -13.63 -9.06 21.45
N VAL A 11 -13.05 -9.97 22.25
CA VAL A 11 -11.60 -9.99 22.49
C VAL A 11 -10.83 -10.24 21.19
N SER A 12 -11.29 -11.19 20.37
CA SER A 12 -10.65 -11.53 19.09
C SER A 12 -10.66 -10.34 18.11
N ILE A 13 -11.80 -9.63 18.01
CA ILE A 13 -11.89 -8.41 17.19
C ILE A 13 -10.97 -7.33 17.74
N PHE A 14 -10.96 -7.11 19.05
CA PHE A 14 -10.11 -6.10 19.67
C PHE A 14 -8.62 -6.36 19.36
N VAL A 15 -8.16 -7.60 19.57
CA VAL A 15 -6.79 -8.02 19.23
C VAL A 15 -6.51 -7.82 17.75
N ALA A 16 -7.43 -8.24 16.87
CA ALA A 16 -7.26 -8.10 15.43
C ALA A 16 -7.12 -6.63 14.99
N VAL A 17 -7.93 -5.73 15.54
CA VAL A 17 -7.89 -4.29 15.27
C VAL A 17 -6.56 -3.69 15.74
N VAL A 18 -6.13 -3.99 16.97
CA VAL A 18 -4.87 -3.47 17.51
C VAL A 18 -3.68 -3.95 16.67
N CYS A 19 -3.62 -5.25 16.35
CA CYS A 19 -2.55 -5.79 15.51
C CYS A 19 -2.57 -5.20 14.09
N GLY A 20 -3.75 -5.01 13.50
CA GLY A 20 -3.92 -4.39 12.19
C GLY A 20 -3.43 -2.94 12.16
N LEU A 21 -3.75 -2.14 13.17
CA LEU A 21 -3.28 -0.75 13.27
C LEU A 21 -1.76 -0.67 13.32
N ILE A 22 -1.11 -1.52 14.13
CA ILE A 22 0.35 -1.57 14.24
C ILE A 22 0.98 -2.01 12.92
N ALA A 23 0.49 -3.10 12.32
CA ALA A 23 0.99 -3.61 11.04
C ALA A 23 0.83 -2.57 9.91
N SER A 24 -0.31 -1.88 9.86
CA SER A 24 -0.58 -0.79 8.92
C SER A 24 0.41 0.36 9.06
N GLY A 25 0.69 0.81 10.29
CA GLY A 25 1.66 1.87 10.55
C GLY A 25 3.07 1.51 10.06
N ILE A 26 3.54 0.30 10.37
CA ILE A 26 4.85 -0.20 9.93
C ILE A 26 4.90 -0.29 8.40
N ALA A 27 3.88 -0.86 7.76
CA ALA A 27 3.82 -0.98 6.30
C ALA A 27 3.81 0.39 5.61
N SER A 28 3.02 1.34 6.12
CA SER A 28 2.91 2.68 5.55
C SER A 28 4.23 3.43 5.61
N SER A 29 4.98 3.28 6.72
CA SER A 29 6.33 3.85 6.83
C SER A 29 7.35 3.29 5.82
N LYS A 30 7.05 2.12 5.25
CA LYS A 30 7.88 1.43 4.24
C LYS A 30 7.39 1.65 2.81
N ASN A 31 6.50 2.61 2.56
CA ASN A 31 5.84 2.82 1.27
C ASN A 31 5.12 1.57 0.74
N ARG A 32 4.50 0.80 1.65
CA ARG A 32 3.62 -0.33 1.32
C ARG A 32 2.17 0.05 1.61
N SER A 33 1.23 -0.76 1.09
CA SER A 33 -0.21 -0.56 1.32
C SER A 33 -0.56 -0.76 2.80
N GLY A 34 -0.76 0.35 3.54
CA GLY A 34 -1.21 0.30 4.93
C GLY A 34 -2.55 -0.44 5.09
N GLY A 35 -3.50 -0.20 4.18
CA GLY A 35 -4.80 -0.88 4.18
C GLY A 35 -4.69 -2.40 4.03
N GLY A 36 -3.78 -2.89 3.18
CA GLY A 36 -3.54 -4.32 3.04
C GLY A 36 -3.01 -4.96 4.32
N PHE A 37 -2.08 -4.28 5.00
CA PHE A 37 -1.52 -4.76 6.27
C PHE A 37 -2.47 -4.59 7.46
N PHE A 38 -3.39 -3.62 7.41
CA PHE A 38 -4.47 -3.51 8.39
C PHE A 38 -5.35 -4.76 8.38
N LEU A 39 -5.77 -5.21 7.19
CA LEU A 39 -6.62 -6.40 7.05
C LEU A 39 -5.90 -7.68 7.48
N LEU A 40 -4.57 -7.75 7.31
CA LEU A 40 -3.76 -8.85 7.86
C LEU A 40 -3.84 -8.93 9.39
N GLY A 41 -4.23 -7.85 10.08
CA GLY A 41 -4.43 -7.80 11.53
C GLY A 41 -5.34 -8.90 12.08
N VAL A 42 -6.25 -9.47 11.27
CA VAL A 42 -7.07 -10.64 11.65
C VAL A 42 -6.25 -11.86 12.07
N LEU A 43 -4.99 -11.96 11.62
CA LEU A 43 -4.03 -12.98 12.03
C LEU A 43 -3.33 -12.66 13.36
N GLY A 44 -3.73 -11.58 14.02
CA GLY A 44 -3.17 -11.08 15.27
C GLY A 44 -1.68 -10.72 15.11
N PRO A 45 -0.79 -11.17 16.03
CA PRO A 45 0.61 -10.75 16.06
C PRO A 45 1.40 -11.17 14.82
N ILE A 46 0.96 -12.20 14.09
CA ILE A 46 1.59 -12.64 12.83
C ILE A 46 1.59 -11.51 11.80
N ALA A 47 0.55 -10.66 11.79
CA ALA A 47 0.47 -9.49 10.91
C ALA A 47 1.61 -8.49 11.15
N ILE A 48 2.01 -8.32 12.42
CA ILE A 48 3.09 -7.43 12.83
C ILE A 48 4.42 -7.99 12.34
N ILE A 49 4.67 -9.28 12.53
CA ILE A 49 5.88 -9.96 12.04
C ILE A 49 5.98 -9.81 10.51
N ALA A 50 4.89 -10.05 9.79
CA ALA A 50 4.84 -9.86 8.34
C ALA A 50 5.17 -8.41 7.94
N ALA A 51 4.62 -7.41 8.64
CA ALA A 51 4.91 -6.00 8.38
C ALA A 51 6.38 -5.62 8.66
N VAL A 52 6.97 -6.20 9.71
CA VAL A 52 8.38 -5.99 10.08
C VAL A 52 9.32 -6.62 9.05
N LEU A 53 9.03 -7.83 8.57
CA LEU A 53 9.86 -8.53 7.58
C LEU A 53 9.64 -8.03 6.15
N ALA A 54 8.51 -7.36 5.87
CA ALA A 54 8.25 -6.80 4.56
C ALA A 54 9.36 -5.82 4.15
N ALA A 55 9.92 -6.03 2.95
CA ALA A 55 10.86 -5.11 2.34
C ALA A 55 10.20 -3.75 2.07
N LYS A 56 11.02 -2.69 2.01
CA LYS A 56 10.55 -1.38 1.54
C LYS A 56 9.85 -1.54 0.18
N GLY A 57 8.75 -0.84 -0.02
CA GLY A 57 8.08 -0.75 -1.30
C GLY A 57 8.88 0.09 -2.28
N GLU A 58 8.33 0.27 -3.48
CA GLU A 58 8.86 1.23 -4.45
C GLU A 58 9.14 2.57 -3.78
N PRO A 59 10.28 3.22 -4.03
CA PRO A 59 10.51 4.56 -3.51
C PRO A 59 9.45 5.52 -4.05
N PRO A 60 8.99 6.49 -3.23
CA PRO A 60 8.06 7.51 -3.71
C PRO A 60 8.69 8.33 -4.84
N ALA A 61 7.84 8.87 -5.72
CA ALA A 61 8.28 9.81 -6.73
C ALA A 61 8.97 11.02 -6.06
N PRO A 62 10.03 11.58 -6.66
CA PRO A 62 10.66 12.82 -6.19
C PRO A 62 9.64 13.96 -6.05
N ALA A 63 9.94 14.92 -5.17
CA ALA A 63 9.08 16.08 -4.97
C ALA A 63 8.82 16.80 -6.30
N GLY A 64 7.54 17.08 -6.60
CA GLY A 64 7.13 17.69 -7.87
C GLY A 64 6.97 16.72 -9.04
N MET A 65 7.27 15.43 -8.87
CA MET A 65 7.00 14.39 -9.87
C MET A 65 5.89 13.46 -9.42
N LYS A 66 5.20 12.86 -10.39
CA LYS A 66 4.18 11.82 -10.18
C LYS A 66 4.67 10.48 -10.72
N ALA A 67 4.45 9.40 -9.97
CA ALA A 67 4.65 8.05 -10.50
C ALA A 67 3.52 7.70 -11.48
N ALA A 68 3.86 7.35 -12.71
CA ALA A 68 2.92 6.93 -13.74
C ALA A 68 3.34 5.59 -14.32
N THR A 69 2.35 4.73 -14.57
CA THR A 69 2.55 3.42 -15.17
C THR A 69 2.15 3.47 -16.64
N CYS A 70 3.04 3.08 -17.54
CA CYS A 70 2.76 3.07 -18.97
C CYS A 70 1.65 2.05 -19.30
N PRO A 71 0.56 2.45 -19.98
CA PRO A 71 -0.56 1.54 -20.30
C PRO A 71 -0.18 0.44 -21.31
N ARG A 72 0.92 0.60 -22.05
CA ARG A 72 1.35 -0.39 -23.06
C ARG A 72 2.31 -1.45 -22.53
N CYS A 73 3.29 -1.04 -21.72
CA CYS A 73 4.38 -1.95 -21.28
C CYS A 73 4.49 -2.09 -19.77
N ASN A 74 3.61 -1.42 -19.00
CA ASN A 74 3.58 -1.45 -17.54
C ASN A 74 4.85 -0.93 -16.86
N ALA A 75 5.73 -0.23 -17.60
CA ALA A 75 6.90 0.43 -17.02
C ALA A 75 6.45 1.55 -16.07
N LEU A 76 6.91 1.50 -14.83
CA LEU A 76 6.76 2.57 -13.84
C LEU A 76 7.81 3.65 -14.13
N GLN A 77 7.39 4.91 -14.11
CA GLN A 77 8.30 6.05 -14.30
C GLN A 77 7.77 7.29 -13.59
N ASN A 78 8.69 8.21 -13.30
CA ASN A 78 8.34 9.50 -12.73
C ASN A 78 8.14 10.49 -13.87
N VAL A 79 6.99 11.17 -13.89
CA VAL A 79 6.61 12.15 -14.91
C VAL A 79 6.37 13.50 -14.25
N ASP A 80 6.62 14.56 -15.00
CA ASP A 80 6.29 15.92 -14.59
C ASP A 80 4.76 16.11 -14.73
N PRO A 81 4.02 16.40 -13.63
CA PRO A 81 2.57 16.57 -13.67
C PRO A 81 2.12 17.80 -14.48
N SER A 82 3.02 18.73 -14.80
CA SER A 82 2.69 19.93 -15.59
C SER A 82 2.69 19.69 -17.10
N GLN A 83 3.31 18.60 -17.57
CA GLN A 83 3.32 18.25 -18.99
C GLN A 83 1.97 17.65 -19.40
N GLU A 84 1.42 18.02 -20.55
CA GLU A 84 0.17 17.42 -21.06
C GLU A 84 0.36 15.97 -21.52
N GLN A 85 1.58 15.61 -21.91
CA GLN A 85 1.95 14.28 -22.38
C GLN A 85 3.36 13.96 -21.93
N TYR A 86 3.63 12.67 -21.68
CA TYR A 86 4.98 12.17 -21.38
C TYR A 86 5.34 11.03 -22.33
N GLU A 87 6.63 10.88 -22.62
CA GLU A 87 7.15 9.76 -23.40
C GLU A 87 7.56 8.62 -22.46
N CYS A 88 7.10 7.39 -22.71
CA CYS A 88 7.55 6.24 -21.95
C CYS A 88 9.01 5.89 -22.27
N TRP A 89 9.87 5.87 -21.24
CA TRP A 89 11.30 5.57 -21.41
C TRP A 89 11.57 4.21 -22.07
N GLN A 90 10.72 3.21 -21.81
CA GLN A 90 10.91 1.84 -22.28
C GLN A 90 10.37 1.62 -23.70
N CYS A 91 9.14 2.03 -23.97
CA CYS A 91 8.43 1.67 -25.20
C CYS A 91 8.23 2.82 -26.18
N LYS A 92 8.67 4.04 -25.81
CA LYS A 92 8.63 5.26 -26.63
C LYS A 92 7.23 5.72 -27.03
N LEU A 93 6.21 5.20 -26.37
CA LEU A 93 4.83 5.66 -26.52
C LEU A 93 4.67 7.03 -25.85
N ALA A 94 4.15 8.01 -26.59
CA ALA A 94 3.64 9.25 -26.02
C ALA A 94 2.27 8.98 -25.39
N VAL A 95 2.15 9.25 -24.09
CA VAL A 95 0.94 8.99 -23.30
C VAL A 95 0.43 10.33 -22.76
N PRO A 96 -0.88 10.63 -22.87
CA PRO A 96 -1.46 11.80 -22.21
C PRO A 96 -1.29 11.70 -20.70
N ASN A 97 -0.77 12.76 -20.11
CA ASN A 97 -0.57 12.90 -18.67
C ASN A 97 -1.87 13.41 -18.03
N VAL A 98 -2.91 12.58 -18.09
CA VAL A 98 -4.16 12.90 -17.40
C VAL A 98 -3.91 12.85 -15.91
N ALA A 99 -4.14 13.97 -15.23
CA ALA A 99 -4.13 14.08 -13.79
C ALA A 99 -5.22 13.18 -13.20
N ALA A 100 -4.89 11.90 -13.00
CA ALA A 100 -5.62 11.01 -12.11
C ALA A 100 -5.52 11.49 -10.66
#